data_AF-A0A4V0HZY2-F1
#
_entry.id   AF-A0A4V0HZY2-F1
#
_cell.length_a   1.000
_cell.length_b   1.000
_cell.length_c   1.000
_cell.angle_alpha   90.00
_cell.angle_beta   90.00
_cell.angle_gamma   90.00
#
_symmetry.space_group_name_H-M   'P 1'
#
loop_
_entity.id
_entity.type
_entity.pdbx_description
1 polymer ?
#
loop_
_entity_poly.entity_id
_entity_poly.type
_entity_poly.pdbx_seq_one_letter_code
_entity_poly.pdbx_strand_id
1 'polypeptide(L)'
;MLLTTVQTTRRSALRRAGFTLLEVLVVVAILVILAGVASISVFRYLEDAKVGRAKNDMLAIKKSYETFYTQQLRWPQDPSEVTPLLEQGQQAFQSPWPGVMYEVQMDQAQQADGTMIDRIYVTCQPPGKPQIIVPDINSGR
;
A
#
# COMPACT_ATOMS: atom_id res chain seq x y z
N MET A 1 37.95 50.90 -64.80
CA MET A 1 37.95 49.43 -64.75
C MET A 1 38.80 49.05 -63.55
N LEU A 2 38.31 48.49 -62.45
CA LEU A 2 37.36 47.38 -62.30
C LEU A 2 36.52 47.56 -61.01
N LEU A 3 35.31 47.03 -61.08
CA LEU A 3 34.22 47.18 -60.11
C LEU A 3 34.51 46.42 -58.81
N THR A 4 34.33 47.08 -57.68
CA THR A 4 34.36 46.44 -56.35
C THR A 4 32.97 45.87 -56.07
N THR A 5 32.81 44.55 -56.20
CA THR A 5 31.53 43.88 -55.92
C THR A 5 31.38 43.65 -54.42
N VAL A 6 30.50 44.41 -53.77
CA VAL A 6 30.10 44.16 -52.37
C VAL A 6 29.04 43.04 -52.36
N GLN A 7 29.44 41.82 -51.99
CA GLN A 7 28.50 40.73 -51.76
C GLN A 7 27.93 40.82 -50.33
N THR A 8 26.66 41.21 -50.24
CA THR A 8 25.90 41.25 -48.97
C THR A 8 25.50 39.83 -48.57
N THR A 9 26.03 39.34 -47.44
CA THR A 9 25.61 38.09 -46.83
C THR A 9 24.17 38.21 -46.30
N ARG A 10 23.20 37.52 -46.92
CA ARG A 10 21.85 37.39 -46.37
C ARG A 10 21.91 36.52 -45.11
N ARG A 11 21.85 37.15 -43.93
CA ARG A 11 21.55 36.42 -42.68
C ARG A 11 20.11 35.91 -42.78
N SER A 12 19.93 34.59 -42.84
CA SER A 12 18.62 33.99 -42.61
C SER A 12 18.23 34.27 -41.15
N ALA A 13 17.24 35.15 -40.96
CA ALA A 13 16.62 35.30 -39.65
C ALA A 13 15.92 33.97 -39.34
N LEU A 14 16.54 33.14 -38.50
CA LEU A 14 15.89 32.03 -37.82
C LEU A 14 14.62 32.58 -37.16
N ARG A 15 13.46 32.30 -37.76
CA ARG A 15 12.17 32.63 -37.18
C ARG A 15 12.10 31.93 -35.83
N ARG A 16 12.25 32.69 -34.74
CA ARG A 16 11.90 32.22 -33.40
C ARG A 16 10.38 31.98 -33.41
N ALA A 17 9.98 30.73 -33.64
CA ALA A 17 8.62 30.27 -33.42
C ALA A 17 8.41 30.23 -31.90
N GLY A 18 7.82 31.29 -31.37
CA GLY A 18 7.67 31.49 -29.94
C GLY A 18 6.21 31.45 -29.54
N PHE A 19 5.88 30.45 -28.70
CA PHE A 19 4.91 30.50 -27.60
C PHE A 19 3.61 31.25 -27.92
N THR A 20 2.66 30.55 -28.52
CA THR A 20 1.31 31.12 -28.67
C THR A 20 0.54 30.99 -27.35
N LEU A 21 -0.29 31.97 -27.03
CA LEU A 21 -1.22 31.86 -25.89
C LEU A 21 -2.12 30.62 -26.01
N LEU A 22 -2.45 30.25 -27.25
CA LEU A 22 -3.25 29.06 -27.55
C LEU A 22 -2.53 27.76 -27.16
N GLU A 23 -1.22 27.67 -27.38
CA GLU A 23 -0.42 26.49 -27.02
C GLU A 23 -0.44 26.24 -25.51
N VAL A 24 -0.27 27.29 -24.71
CA VAL A 24 -0.39 27.18 -23.24
C VAL A 24 -1.82 26.90 -22.81
N LEU A 25 -2.82 27.55 -23.45
CA LEU A 25 -4.22 27.36 -23.10
C LEU A 25 -4.67 25.91 -23.32
N VAL A 26 -4.33 25.32 -24.47
CA VAL A 26 -4.67 23.92 -24.77
C VAL A 26 -3.95 22.97 -23.81
N VAL A 27 -2.67 23.23 -23.48
CA VAL A 27 -1.92 22.41 -22.53
C VAL A 27 -2.56 22.45 -21.14
N VAL A 28 -2.88 23.64 -20.61
CA VAL A 28 -3.50 23.77 -19.29
C VAL A 28 -4.91 23.16 -19.28
N ALA A 29 -5.68 23.30 -20.37
CA ALA A 29 -6.98 22.66 -20.50
C ALA A 29 -6.88 21.13 -20.40
N ILE A 30 -5.91 20.51 -21.09
CA ILE A 30 -5.66 19.06 -21.01
C ILE A 30 -5.17 18.68 -19.60
N LEU A 31 -4.30 19.47 -18.98
CA LEU A 31 -3.81 19.19 -17.62
C LEU A 31 -4.93 19.19 -16.58
N VAL A 32 -5.92 20.09 -16.68
CA VAL A 32 -7.09 20.11 -15.79
C VAL A 32 -7.92 18.84 -15.95
N ILE A 33 -8.15 18.40 -17.19
CA ILE A 33 -8.89 17.16 -17.47
C ILE A 33 -8.15 15.95 -16.88
N LEU A 34 -6.84 15.84 -17.14
CA LEU A 34 -6.01 14.75 -16.63
C LEU A 34 -5.94 14.74 -15.10
N ALA A 35 -5.73 15.90 -14.47
CA ALA A 35 -5.69 16.03 -13.02
C ALA A 35 -7.02 15.63 -12.37
N GLY A 36 -8.15 16.03 -12.96
CA GLY A 36 -9.48 15.64 -12.50
C GLY A 36 -9.68 14.13 -12.47
N VAL A 37 -9.40 13.44 -13.58
CA VAL A 37 -9.57 11.97 -13.69
C VAL A 37 -8.57 11.21 -12.80
N ALA A 38 -7.31 11.63 -12.76
CA ALA A 38 -6.27 10.97 -11.97
C ALA A 38 -6.58 10.99 -10.47
N SER A 39 -7.16 12.09 -9.96
CA SER A 39 -7.45 12.25 -8.53
C SER A 39 -8.33 11.14 -7.94
N ILE A 40 -9.40 10.75 -8.63
CA ILE A 40 -10.38 9.76 -8.13
C ILE A 40 -9.77 8.35 -8.05
N SER A 41 -8.94 7.98 -9.03
CA SER A 41 -8.34 6.65 -9.10
C SER A 41 -7.36 6.40 -7.95
N VAL A 42 -6.55 7.42 -7.60
CA VAL A 42 -5.54 7.32 -6.55
C VAL A 42 -6.17 7.02 -5.19
N PHE A 43 -7.29 7.67 -4.83
CA PHE A 43 -7.94 7.43 -3.53
C PHE A 43 -8.40 5.98 -3.35
N ARG A 44 -8.96 5.35 -4.40
CA ARG A 44 -9.39 3.95 -4.36
C ARG A 44 -8.21 3.01 -4.20
N TYR A 45 -7.16 3.23 -4.97
CA TYR A 45 -5.94 2.44 -4.90
C TYR A 45 -5.28 2.51 -3.51
N LEU A 46 -5.25 3.69 -2.88
CA LEU A 46 -4.74 3.85 -1.53
C LEU A 46 -5.57 3.06 -0.50
N GLU A 47 -6.89 3.06 -0.61
CA GLU A 47 -7.75 2.27 0.28
C GLU A 47 -7.54 0.76 0.11
N ASP A 48 -7.45 0.29 -1.12
CA ASP A 48 -7.20 -1.13 -1.40
C ASP A 48 -5.79 -1.54 -0.93
N ALA A 49 -4.79 -0.66 -1.10
CA ALA A 49 -3.45 -0.87 -0.60
C ALA A 49 -3.39 -0.94 0.93
N LYS A 50 -4.17 -0.12 1.65
CA LYS A 50 -4.31 -0.22 3.12
C LYS A 50 -4.88 -1.58 3.53
N VAL A 51 -5.94 -2.04 2.87
CA VAL A 51 -6.54 -3.36 3.15
C VAL A 51 -5.54 -4.49 2.87
N GLY A 52 -4.82 -4.42 1.75
CA GLY A 52 -3.77 -5.39 1.41
C GLY A 52 -2.64 -5.41 2.43
N ARG A 53 -2.15 -4.23 2.85
CA ARG A 53 -1.14 -4.10 3.90
C ARG A 53 -1.61 -4.70 5.21
N ALA A 54 -2.82 -4.37 5.64
CA ALA A 54 -3.39 -4.89 6.88
C ALA A 54 -3.47 -6.41 6.88
N LYS A 55 -3.93 -7.03 5.78
CA LYS A 55 -3.95 -8.50 5.64
C LYS A 55 -2.55 -9.11 5.76
N ASN A 56 -1.54 -8.50 5.15
CA ASN A 56 -0.16 -8.99 5.22
C ASN A 56 0.41 -8.88 6.64
N ASP A 57 0.19 -7.74 7.31
CA ASP A 57 0.62 -7.53 8.70
C ASP A 57 -0.05 -8.56 9.63
N MET A 58 -1.37 -8.79 9.47
CA MET A 58 -2.13 -9.78 10.24
C MET A 58 -1.61 -11.21 10.02
N LEU A 59 -1.24 -11.58 8.79
CA LEU A 59 -0.63 -12.87 8.48
C LEU A 59 0.75 -13.02 9.13
N ALA A 60 1.55 -11.94 9.15
CA ALA A 60 2.85 -11.94 9.80
C ALA A 60 2.72 -12.11 11.32
N ILE A 61 1.78 -11.40 11.95
CA ILE A 61 1.44 -11.54 13.37
C ILE A 61 0.97 -12.98 13.66
N LYS A 62 0.04 -13.50 12.88
CA LYS A 62 -0.42 -14.88 13.05
C LYS A 62 0.73 -15.89 13.01
N LYS A 63 1.58 -15.78 12.00
CA LYS A 63 2.75 -16.63 11.83
C LYS A 63 3.74 -16.50 12.99
N SER A 64 3.95 -15.30 13.53
CA SER A 64 4.88 -15.10 14.65
C SER A 64 4.36 -15.75 15.93
N TYR A 65 3.05 -15.69 16.19
CA TYR A 65 2.42 -16.39 17.31
C TYR A 65 2.50 -17.91 17.18
N GLU A 66 2.23 -18.47 16.00
CA GLU A 66 2.37 -19.92 15.77
C GLU A 66 3.83 -20.39 15.89
N THR A 67 4.76 -19.57 15.40
CA THR A 67 6.21 -19.83 15.54
C THR A 67 6.62 -19.83 17.01
N PHE A 68 6.10 -18.87 17.79
CA PHE A 68 6.34 -18.80 19.23
C PHE A 68 5.80 -20.01 19.97
N TYR A 69 4.58 -20.45 19.64
CA TYR A 69 4.00 -21.68 20.20
C TYR A 69 4.85 -22.90 19.88
N THR A 70 5.38 -22.99 18.66
CA THR A 70 6.27 -24.09 18.27
C THR A 70 7.58 -24.09 19.07
N GLN A 71 8.10 -22.91 19.43
CA GLN A 71 9.36 -22.78 20.17
C GLN A 71 9.20 -22.94 21.68
N GLN A 72 8.14 -22.38 22.26
CA GLN A 72 7.94 -22.32 23.72
C GLN A 72 6.86 -23.27 24.23
N LEU A 73 6.16 -23.99 23.34
CA LEU A 73 5.04 -24.87 23.66
C LEU A 73 3.93 -24.19 24.47
N ARG A 74 3.82 -22.86 24.35
CA ARG A 74 2.80 -22.03 24.97
C ARG A 74 2.46 -20.86 24.07
N TRP A 75 1.25 -20.34 24.23
CA TRP A 75 0.88 -19.10 23.56
C TRP A 75 1.48 -17.88 24.26
N PRO A 76 1.84 -16.83 23.50
CA PRO A 76 2.29 -15.58 24.08
C PRO A 76 1.13 -14.93 24.86
N GLN A 77 1.44 -14.42 26.05
CA GLN A 77 0.50 -13.69 26.91
C GLN A 77 0.51 -12.19 26.58
N ASP A 78 1.62 -11.70 26.03
CA ASP A 78 1.80 -10.30 25.65
C ASP A 78 2.31 -10.19 24.20
N PRO A 79 1.82 -9.23 23.39
CA PRO A 79 2.31 -9.00 22.04
C PRO A 79 3.82 -8.71 21.93
N SER A 80 4.44 -8.19 22.99
CA SER A 80 5.88 -7.96 23.04
C SER A 80 6.70 -9.24 22.91
N GLU A 81 6.17 -10.40 23.30
CA GLU A 81 6.88 -11.68 23.27
C GLU A 81 7.15 -12.17 21.84
N VAL A 82 6.26 -11.84 20.90
CA VAL A 82 6.42 -12.19 19.48
C VAL A 82 7.08 -11.08 18.67
N THR A 83 7.32 -9.91 19.28
CA THR A 83 7.98 -8.77 18.62
C THR A 83 9.34 -9.14 18.02
N PRO A 84 10.21 -9.95 18.66
CA PRO A 84 11.47 -10.40 18.06
C PRO A 84 11.30 -11.30 16.82
N LEU A 85 10.12 -11.91 16.64
CA LEU A 85 9.80 -12.79 15.52
C LEU A 85 9.18 -12.01 14.33
N LEU A 86 8.94 -10.71 14.50
CA LEU A 86 8.35 -9.84 13.49
C LEU A 86 9.43 -8.97 12.85
N GLU A 87 9.46 -8.93 11.52
CA GLU A 87 10.43 -8.12 10.76
C GLU A 87 10.33 -6.63 11.07
N GLN A 88 9.10 -6.12 11.26
CA GLN A 88 8.84 -4.72 11.59
C GLN A 88 8.86 -4.45 13.11
N GLY A 89 9.12 -5.47 13.94
CA GLY A 89 9.05 -5.39 15.40
C GLY A 89 7.69 -4.85 15.88
N GLN A 90 7.73 -3.89 16.83
CA GLN A 90 6.52 -3.33 17.45
C GLN A 90 5.61 -2.58 16.45
N GLN A 91 6.17 -2.12 15.33
CA GLN A 91 5.40 -1.40 14.30
C GLN A 91 4.47 -2.32 13.54
N ALA A 92 4.72 -3.65 13.54
CA ALA A 92 3.83 -4.63 12.92
C ALA A 92 2.43 -4.62 13.52
N PHE A 93 2.28 -4.17 14.76
CA PHE A 93 0.98 -4.08 15.44
C PHE A 93 0.18 -2.82 15.11
N GLN A 94 0.74 -1.91 14.30
CA GLN A 94 0.06 -0.69 13.89
C GLN A 94 -0.68 -0.93 12.58
N SER A 95 -2.00 -0.71 12.60
CA SER A 95 -2.78 -0.81 11.37
C SER A 95 -2.58 0.44 10.49
N PRO A 96 -2.92 0.37 9.18
CA PRO A 96 -2.88 1.53 8.29
C PRO A 96 -3.90 2.62 8.64
N TRP A 97 -4.86 2.35 9.53
CA TRP A 97 -5.86 3.31 9.98
C TRP A 97 -5.47 3.90 11.34
N PRO A 98 -5.55 5.23 11.51
CA PRO A 98 -5.19 5.88 12.75
C PRO A 98 -6.12 5.43 13.89
N GLY A 99 -5.53 5.04 15.03
CA GLY A 99 -6.27 4.62 16.21
C GLY A 99 -6.89 3.22 16.14
N VAL A 100 -6.63 2.45 15.08
CA VAL A 100 -7.06 1.05 14.97
C VAL A 100 -5.85 0.14 15.17
N MET A 101 -6.00 -0.85 16.06
CA MET A 101 -4.98 -1.86 16.35
C MET A 101 -5.48 -3.23 15.92
N TYR A 102 -4.55 -4.16 15.67
CA TYR A 102 -4.91 -5.56 15.42
C TYR A 102 -5.34 -6.22 16.72
N GLU A 103 -6.48 -6.89 16.68
CA GLU A 103 -6.99 -7.68 17.80
C GLU A 103 -6.65 -9.15 17.55
N VAL A 104 -5.99 -9.78 18.52
CA VAL A 104 -5.61 -11.19 18.46
C VAL A 104 -6.53 -11.95 19.40
N GLN A 105 -7.33 -12.86 18.85
CA GLN A 105 -8.23 -13.73 19.58
C GLN A 105 -7.79 -15.17 19.39
N MET A 106 -7.86 -15.96 20.47
CA MET A 106 -7.65 -17.41 20.43
C MET A 106 -9.02 -18.05 20.61
N ASP A 107 -9.45 -18.85 19.64
CA ASP A 107 -10.72 -19.56 19.71
C ASP A 107 -10.49 -21.06 19.49
N GLN A 108 -11.13 -21.85 20.34
CA GLN A 108 -11.01 -23.31 20.33
C GLN A 108 -12.00 -23.87 19.33
N ALA A 109 -11.56 -24.01 18.08
CA ALA A 109 -12.39 -24.61 17.06
C ALA A 109 -12.39 -26.13 17.23
N GLN A 110 -13.57 -26.72 17.46
CA GLN A 110 -13.73 -28.16 17.50
C GLN A 110 -13.70 -28.72 16.07
N GLN A 111 -12.74 -29.60 15.79
CA GLN A 111 -12.60 -30.26 14.49
C GLN A 111 -13.61 -31.41 14.35
N ALA A 112 -13.95 -31.82 13.13
CA ALA A 112 -14.94 -32.87 12.85
C ALA A 112 -14.61 -34.25 13.49
N ASP A 113 -13.36 -34.44 13.92
CA ASP A 113 -12.85 -35.63 14.61
C ASP A 113 -12.99 -35.52 16.16
N GLY A 114 -13.63 -34.46 16.67
CA GLY A 114 -13.83 -34.22 18.10
C GLY A 114 -12.63 -33.59 18.81
N THR A 115 -11.47 -33.48 18.16
CA THR A 115 -10.26 -32.84 18.66
C THR A 115 -10.44 -31.32 18.74
N MET A 116 -10.15 -30.73 19.91
CA MET A 116 -10.10 -29.28 20.08
C MET A 116 -8.77 -28.76 19.53
N ILE A 117 -8.80 -27.93 18.50
CA ILE A 117 -7.61 -27.23 18.00
C ILE A 117 -7.68 -25.76 18.38
N ASP A 118 -6.61 -25.26 18.98
CA ASP A 118 -6.48 -23.85 19.33
C ASP A 118 -6.13 -23.05 18.09
N ARG A 119 -6.99 -22.12 17.69
CA ARG A 119 -6.80 -21.29 16.49
C ARG A 119 -6.65 -19.84 16.87
N ILE A 120 -5.64 -19.22 16.30
CA ILE A 120 -5.41 -17.79 16.41
C ILE A 120 -6.10 -17.04 15.27
N TYR A 121 -7.02 -16.16 15.63
CA TYR A 121 -7.66 -15.22 14.75
C TYR A 121 -7.09 -13.83 15.00
N VAL A 122 -6.34 -13.32 14.02
CA VAL A 122 -5.98 -11.90 14.01
C VAL A 122 -7.05 -11.18 13.23
N THR A 123 -7.59 -10.12 13.81
CA THR A 123 -8.66 -9.34 13.21
C THR A 123 -8.32 -7.85 13.22
N CYS A 124 -8.85 -7.12 12.24
CA CYS A 124 -8.72 -5.67 12.14
C CYS A 124 -10.07 -5.11 11.73
N GLN A 125 -10.59 -4.12 12.45
CA GLN A 125 -11.83 -3.43 12.09
C GLN A 125 -11.53 -2.01 11.62
N PRO A 126 -11.50 -1.76 10.30
CA PRO A 126 -11.36 -0.40 9.79
C PRO A 126 -12.60 0.45 10.14
N PRO A 127 -12.46 1.78 10.28
CA PRO A 127 -13.58 2.65 10.61
C PRO A 127 -14.63 2.61 9.49
N GLY A 128 -15.87 2.23 9.84
CA GLY A 128 -17.00 2.17 8.91
C GLY A 128 -16.97 1.01 7.91
N LYS A 129 -16.09 0.00 8.10
CA LYS A 129 -16.01 -1.20 7.25
C LYS A 129 -16.14 -2.47 8.11
N PRO A 130 -16.55 -3.61 7.51
CA PRO A 130 -16.58 -4.88 8.22
C PRO A 130 -15.18 -5.30 8.67
N GLN A 131 -15.14 -6.15 9.71
CA GLN A 131 -13.92 -6.74 10.24
C GLN A 131 -13.22 -7.59 9.17
N ILE A 132 -11.91 -7.40 9.05
CA ILE A 132 -11.05 -8.20 8.21
C ILE A 132 -10.57 -9.37 9.06
N ILE A 133 -10.70 -10.58 8.53
CA ILE A 133 -10.23 -11.82 9.14
C ILE A 133 -9.30 -12.49 8.14
N VAL A 134 -8.11 -12.90 8.58
CA VAL A 134 -7.16 -13.64 7.74
C VAL A 134 -7.40 -15.15 7.86
N PRO A 135 -7.26 -15.91 6.76
CA PRO A 135 -7.43 -17.36 6.79
C PRO A 135 -6.36 -18.03 7.67
N ASP A 136 -6.67 -19.25 8.11
CA ASP A 136 -5.71 -20.12 8.79
C ASP A 136 -4.59 -20.53 7.85
N ILE A 137 -3.34 -20.29 8.25
CA ILE A 137 -2.16 -20.64 7.44
C ILE A 137 -2.01 -22.16 7.24
N ASN A 138 -2.63 -22.96 8.10
CA ASN A 138 -2.59 -24.42 8.07
C ASN A 138 -3.88 -25.07 7.53
N SER A 139 -4.87 -24.31 7.04
CA SER A 139 -6.16 -24.87 6.57
C SER A 139 -6.08 -25.64 5.23
N GLY A 140 -4.90 -25.75 4.61
CA GLY A 140 -4.71 -26.38 3.29
C GLY A 140 -3.63 -27.46 3.23
N ARG A 141 -3.21 -28.02 4.37
CA ARG A 141 -2.32 -29.19 4.43
C ARG A 141 -3.01 -30.37 5.11
#